data_AF-A0A655A7Y7-F1
#
_entry.id   AF-A0A655A7Y7-F1
#
_cell.length_a   1.000
_cell.length_b   1.000
_cell.length_c   1.000
_cell.angle_alpha   90.00
_cell.angle_beta   90.00
_cell.angle_gamma   90.00
#
_symmetry.space_group_name_H-M   'P 1'
#
loop_
_entity.id
_entity.type
_entity.pdbx_description
1 polymer ?
#
loop_
_entity_poly.entity_id
_entity_poly.type
_entity_poly.pdbx_seq_one_letter_code
_entity_poly.pdbx_strand_id
1 'polypeptide(L)'
;MAFAPRRVESDDIKWQQRYGRVHTRFRKLRDRNHGPSLVLQMVLHGAKENWIGEPTAVMFRRQLALDAGGFRTDIYQLVDVDFWLRLMLRSAVCFVPHELSVRRHTAATETTRVMATRRNVLDRQRILTWLIVDPLSPNSVRSAAALWWIPAWLAMIVEVAVLGPQRRTHLKALAPAPFREFAHARRQLPMAD
;
A
#
# COMPACT_ATOMS: atom_id res chain seq x y z
N MET A 1 11.38 6.33 -10.10
CA MET A 1 9.92 6.41 -10.36
C MET A 1 9.51 7.87 -10.46
N ALA A 2 8.44 8.20 -11.18
CA ALA A 2 7.85 9.54 -11.22
C ALA A 2 6.33 9.47 -11.02
N PHE A 3 5.75 10.46 -10.36
CA PHE A 3 4.30 10.58 -10.22
C PHE A 3 3.84 12.05 -10.27
N ALA A 4 2.58 12.24 -10.64
CA ALA A 4 1.91 13.53 -10.68
C ALA A 4 0.56 13.48 -9.94
N PRO A 5 0.06 14.60 -9.40
CA PRO A 5 -1.30 14.66 -8.87
C PRO A 5 -2.33 14.43 -9.98
N ARG A 6 -3.54 14.07 -9.57
CA ARG A 6 -4.70 13.93 -10.44
C ARG A 6 -5.79 14.90 -10.04
N ARG A 7 -6.56 15.35 -11.01
CA ARG A 7 -7.84 16.00 -10.76
C ARG A 7 -8.88 14.93 -10.45
N VAL A 8 -9.62 15.13 -9.37
CA VAL A 8 -10.76 14.27 -9.03
C VAL A 8 -12.05 14.98 -9.43
N GLU A 9 -12.86 14.31 -10.24
CA GLU A 9 -14.23 14.71 -10.56
C GLU A 9 -15.19 13.74 -9.88
N SER A 10 -16.10 14.26 -9.05
CA SER A 10 -17.03 13.47 -8.24
C SER A 10 -18.17 14.34 -7.73
N ASP A 11 -19.39 13.83 -7.71
CA ASP A 11 -20.53 14.55 -7.11
C ASP A 11 -20.47 14.51 -5.56
N ASP A 12 -19.66 13.61 -4.98
CA ASP A 12 -19.39 13.54 -3.54
C ASP A 12 -18.27 14.50 -3.13
N ILE A 13 -18.66 15.67 -2.60
CA ILE A 13 -17.76 16.72 -2.11
C ILE A 13 -16.86 16.23 -0.96
N LYS A 14 -17.36 15.36 -0.06
CA LYS A 14 -16.56 14.85 1.06
C LYS A 14 -15.46 13.93 0.56
N TRP A 15 -15.77 13.10 -0.44
CA TRP A 15 -14.78 12.24 -1.08
C TRP A 15 -13.70 13.05 -1.79
N GLN A 16 -14.10 14.08 -2.55
CA GLN A 16 -13.16 14.99 -3.21
C GLN A 16 -12.22 15.68 -2.22
N GLN A 17 -12.73 16.22 -1.11
CA GLN A 17 -11.88 16.87 -0.11
C GLN A 17 -10.86 15.91 0.51
N ARG A 18 -11.26 14.65 0.74
CA ARG A 18 -10.41 13.65 1.37
C ARG A 18 -9.35 13.07 0.42
N TYR A 19 -9.70 12.85 -0.85
CA TYR A 19 -8.87 12.10 -1.81
C TYR A 19 -8.37 12.91 -3.01
N GLY A 20 -8.82 14.15 -3.18
CA GLY A 20 -8.38 15.03 -4.27
C GLY A 20 -6.92 15.48 -4.15
N ARG A 21 -6.40 15.59 -2.93
CA ARG A 21 -5.03 16.08 -2.67
C ARG A 21 -4.20 15.11 -1.83
N VAL A 22 -4.20 13.82 -2.17
CA VAL A 22 -3.48 12.80 -1.39
C VAL A 22 -1.96 13.00 -1.31
N HIS A 23 -1.36 13.60 -2.34
CA HIS A 23 0.09 13.85 -2.41
C HIS A 23 0.57 14.89 -1.38
N THR A 24 -0.30 15.78 -0.87
CA THR A 24 0.06 16.81 0.11
C THR A 24 0.32 16.26 1.51
N ARG A 25 0.02 14.97 1.73
CA ARG A 25 0.32 14.25 2.96
C ARG A 25 1.82 13.98 3.12
N PHE A 26 2.57 14.00 2.03
CA PHE A 26 4.03 13.99 2.10
C PHE A 26 4.56 15.32 2.63
N ARG A 27 5.36 15.24 3.69
CA ARG A 27 6.11 16.38 4.22
C ARG A 27 7.31 16.64 3.30
N LYS A 28 7.47 17.90 2.90
CA LYS A 28 8.62 18.41 2.11
C LYS A 28 8.81 17.64 0.79
N LEU A 29 7.73 17.35 0.07
CA LEU A 29 7.79 16.78 -1.27
C LEU A 29 8.45 17.78 -2.23
N ARG A 30 9.46 17.33 -2.98
CA ARG A 30 10.25 18.12 -3.95
C ARG A 30 10.19 17.45 -5.31
N ASP A 31 10.75 18.09 -6.34
CA ASP A 31 10.83 17.52 -7.69
C ASP A 31 11.58 16.19 -7.74
N ARG A 32 12.59 16.00 -6.88
CA ARG A 32 13.33 14.74 -6.71
C ARG A 32 13.47 14.42 -5.22
N ASN A 33 13.05 13.23 -4.83
CA ASN A 33 12.98 12.79 -3.44
C ASN A 33 13.75 11.48 -3.24
N HIS A 34 14.28 11.32 -2.04
CA HIS A 34 14.78 10.02 -1.58
C HIS A 34 13.60 9.10 -1.27
N GLY A 35 13.44 8.04 -2.06
CA GLY A 35 12.26 7.17 -2.01
C GLY A 35 12.02 6.52 -0.65
N PRO A 36 13.03 5.92 0.01
CA PRO A 36 12.83 5.34 1.35
C PRO A 36 12.36 6.35 2.40
N SER A 37 12.70 7.63 2.27
CA SER A 37 12.20 8.67 3.18
C SER A 37 10.70 8.92 3.00
N LEU A 38 10.18 8.83 1.77
CA LEU A 38 8.74 8.93 1.51
C LEU A 38 8.00 7.65 1.97
N VAL A 39 8.61 6.47 1.76
CA VAL A 39 8.10 5.18 2.27
C VAL A 39 7.94 5.25 3.78
N LEU A 40 8.95 5.74 4.51
CA LEU A 40 8.88 5.92 5.95
C LEU A 40 7.67 6.78 6.36
N GLN A 41 7.40 7.89 5.66
CA GLN A 41 6.24 8.73 5.97
C GLN A 41 4.91 7.98 5.80
N MET A 42 4.77 7.18 4.74
CA MET A 42 3.56 6.36 4.53
C MET A 42 3.42 5.27 5.59
N VAL A 43 4.53 4.62 5.96
CA VAL A 43 4.55 3.56 6.99
C VAL A 43 4.25 4.11 8.37
N LEU A 44 4.72 5.32 8.71
CA LEU A 44 4.35 6.00 9.95
C LEU A 44 2.84 6.26 10.06
N HIS A 45 2.12 6.29 8.94
CA HIS A 45 0.65 6.37 8.88
C HIS A 45 -0.01 5.00 8.64
N GLY A 46 0.75 3.92 8.86
CA GLY A 46 0.28 2.54 8.82
C GLY A 46 0.17 1.93 7.43
N ALA A 47 0.73 2.56 6.38
CA ALA A 47 0.76 2.07 5.00
C ALA A 47 -0.62 1.67 4.41
N LYS A 48 -1.69 2.32 4.88
CA LYS A 48 -3.08 1.95 4.56
C LYS A 48 -3.71 2.77 3.42
N GLU A 49 -3.06 3.84 2.98
CA GLU A 49 -3.64 4.78 2.01
C GLU A 49 -2.66 5.04 0.85
N ASN A 50 -3.22 5.20 -0.35
CA ASN A 50 -2.45 5.48 -1.55
C ASN A 50 -2.19 7.00 -1.67
N TRP A 51 -1.04 7.45 -1.14
CA TRP A 51 -0.62 8.86 -1.18
C TRP A 51 -0.06 9.30 -2.54
N ILE A 52 0.42 8.33 -3.33
CA ILE A 52 0.89 8.55 -4.70
C ILE A 52 -0.31 8.80 -5.64
N GLY A 53 -1.41 8.09 -5.40
CA GLY A 53 -2.60 8.12 -6.24
C GLY A 53 -2.62 6.96 -7.22
N GLU A 54 -3.57 7.04 -8.14
CA GLU A 54 -3.82 5.96 -9.11
C GLU A 54 -2.70 5.80 -10.13
N PRO A 55 -2.55 4.59 -10.70
CA PRO A 55 -1.48 4.27 -11.63
C PRO A 55 -1.48 5.10 -12.92
N THR A 56 -2.59 5.77 -13.25
CA THR A 56 -2.74 6.60 -14.46
C THR A 56 -1.77 7.78 -14.52
N ALA A 57 -1.27 8.27 -13.38
CA ALA A 57 -0.32 9.39 -13.32
C ALA A 57 1.07 8.95 -12.81
N VAL A 58 1.40 7.67 -12.91
CA VAL A 58 2.66 7.11 -12.41
C VAL A 58 3.47 6.49 -13.53
N MET A 59 4.74 6.87 -13.62
CA MET A 59 5.70 6.31 -14.58
C MET A 59 6.90 5.71 -13.86
N PHE A 60 7.38 4.57 -14.34
CA PHE A 60 8.58 3.92 -13.84
C PHE A 60 9.30 3.18 -14.98
N ARG A 61 10.59 2.94 -14.79
CA ARG A 61 11.38 2.13 -15.73
C ARG A 61 10.94 0.68 -15.61
N ARG A 62 10.83 -0.04 -16.73
CA ARG A 62 10.49 -1.47 -16.74
C ARG A 62 11.41 -2.29 -15.84
N GLN A 63 12.73 -2.04 -15.91
CA GLN A 63 13.69 -2.78 -15.09
C GLN A 63 13.42 -2.61 -13.59
N LEU A 64 13.13 -1.38 -13.13
CA LEU A 64 12.76 -1.11 -11.74
C LEU A 64 11.54 -1.93 -11.28
N ALA A 65 10.56 -2.14 -12.17
CA ALA A 65 9.39 -2.96 -11.87
C ALA A 65 9.72 -4.45 -11.75
N LEU A 66 10.64 -4.95 -12.58
CA LEU A 66 11.14 -6.32 -12.51
C LEU A 66 11.98 -6.53 -11.25
N ASP A 67 12.87 -5.61 -10.93
CA ASP A 67 13.71 -5.64 -9.71
C ASP A 67 12.87 -5.54 -8.43
N ALA A 68 11.69 -4.92 -8.52
CA ALA A 68 10.72 -4.90 -7.44
C ALA A 68 9.93 -6.21 -7.31
N GLY A 69 9.89 -7.06 -8.33
CA GLY A 69 9.13 -8.32 -8.35
C GLY A 69 7.72 -8.21 -8.94
N GLY A 70 7.41 -7.17 -9.71
CA GLY A 70 6.11 -7.00 -10.39
C GLY A 70 4.91 -6.87 -9.44
N PHE A 71 3.68 -7.08 -9.92
CA PHE A 71 2.50 -7.09 -9.07
C PHE A 71 2.35 -8.40 -8.32
N ARG A 72 2.07 -8.30 -7.02
CA ARG A 72 1.83 -9.44 -6.14
C ARG A 72 0.39 -9.91 -6.26
N THR A 73 0.19 -11.19 -6.57
CA THR A 73 -1.16 -11.80 -6.70
C THR A 73 -1.83 -12.08 -5.36
N ASP A 74 -1.10 -11.94 -4.25
CA ASP A 74 -1.60 -12.07 -2.89
C ASP A 74 -2.03 -10.75 -2.24
N ILE A 75 -2.06 -9.65 -3.01
CA ILE A 75 -2.60 -8.35 -2.59
C ILE A 75 -3.79 -7.98 -3.50
N TYR A 76 -4.94 -7.65 -2.92
CA TYR A 76 -6.19 -7.51 -3.67
C TYR A 76 -6.65 -6.06 -3.90
N GLN A 77 -6.70 -5.25 -2.85
CA GLN A 77 -7.11 -3.84 -2.90
C GLN A 77 -5.94 -2.88 -2.83
N LEU A 78 -4.90 -3.22 -2.06
CA LEU A 78 -3.74 -2.34 -1.88
C LEU A 78 -2.61 -2.65 -2.86
N VAL A 79 -2.91 -3.27 -4.00
CA VAL A 79 -1.90 -3.75 -4.97
C VAL A 79 -1.02 -2.61 -5.48
N ASP A 80 -1.62 -1.44 -5.76
CA ASP A 80 -0.88 -0.25 -6.17
C ASP A 80 0.02 0.25 -5.04
N VAL A 81 -0.48 0.28 -3.80
CA VAL A 81 0.27 0.77 -2.63
C VAL A 81 1.47 -0.12 -2.36
N ASP A 82 1.27 -1.44 -2.33
CA ASP A 82 2.33 -2.43 -2.21
C ASP A 82 3.41 -2.17 -3.28
N PHE A 83 2.99 -2.04 -4.54
CA PHE A 83 3.92 -1.86 -5.64
C PHE A 83 4.68 -0.53 -5.57
N TRP A 84 4.01 0.58 -5.27
CA TRP A 84 4.66 1.89 -5.10
C TRP A 84 5.71 1.87 -4.00
N LEU A 85 5.40 1.30 -2.83
CA LEU A 85 6.36 1.21 -1.73
C LEU A 85 7.63 0.47 -2.18
N ARG A 86 7.49 -0.64 -2.92
CA ARG A 86 8.62 -1.43 -3.44
C ARG A 86 9.46 -0.67 -4.47
N LEU A 87 8.85 0.04 -5.41
CA LEU A 87 9.56 0.87 -6.39
C LEU A 87 10.28 2.05 -5.72
N MET A 88 9.67 2.65 -4.70
CA MET A 88 10.22 3.78 -3.96
C MET A 88 11.42 3.36 -3.11
N LEU A 89 11.42 2.16 -2.52
CA LEU A 89 12.60 1.64 -1.81
C LEU A 89 13.82 1.47 -2.73
N ARG A 90 13.59 1.20 -4.02
CA ARG A 90 14.63 0.92 -5.03
C ARG A 90 15.01 2.13 -5.89
N SER A 91 14.40 3.32 -5.68
CA SER A 91 14.65 4.45 -6.57
C SER A 91 14.45 5.82 -5.94
N ALA A 92 15.03 6.84 -6.58
CA ALA A 92 14.58 8.21 -6.39
C ALA A 92 13.16 8.38 -6.94
N VAL A 93 12.37 9.20 -6.25
CA VAL A 93 10.98 9.49 -6.61
C VAL A 93 10.88 10.93 -7.12
N CYS A 94 10.56 11.07 -8.40
CA CYS A 94 10.33 12.38 -9.01
C CYS A 94 8.87 12.78 -8.88
N PHE A 95 8.61 14.01 -8.43
CA PHE A 95 7.26 14.55 -8.35
C PHE A 95 7.09 15.63 -9.41
N VAL A 96 6.00 15.56 -10.18
CA VAL A 96 5.64 16.59 -11.15
C VAL A 96 4.44 17.35 -10.57
N PRO A 97 4.58 18.64 -10.20
CA PRO A 97 3.52 19.40 -9.51
C PRO A 97 2.43 19.91 -10.48
N HIS A 98 2.00 19.08 -11.43
CA HIS A 98 0.96 19.41 -12.42
C HIS A 98 -0.10 18.31 -12.42
N GLU A 99 -1.38 18.66 -12.48
CA GLU A 99 -2.44 17.67 -12.61
C GLU A 99 -2.43 17.09 -14.04
N LEU A 100 -1.94 15.86 -14.19
CA LEU A 100 -1.74 15.23 -15.50
C LEU A 100 -2.78 14.15 -15.83
N SER A 101 -3.67 13.83 -14.90
CA SER A 101 -4.76 12.90 -15.14
C SER A 101 -6.04 13.34 -14.44
N VAL A 102 -7.17 12.84 -14.96
CA VAL A 102 -8.50 13.04 -14.36
C VAL A 102 -9.05 11.69 -13.96
N ARG A 103 -9.52 11.56 -12.72
CA ARG A 103 -10.31 10.41 -12.27
C ARG A 103 -11.73 10.86 -12.00
N ARG A 104 -12.68 10.23 -12.69
CA ARG A 104 -14.09 10.29 -12.34
C ARG A 104 -14.41 9.25 -11.28
N HIS A 105 -14.94 9.68 -10.14
CA HIS A 105 -15.44 8.78 -9.11
C HIS A 105 -16.97 8.71 -9.19
N THR A 106 -17.49 7.51 -9.41
CA THR A 106 -18.91 7.18 -9.32
C THR A 106 -19.12 6.20 -8.16
N ALA A 107 -20.23 6.33 -7.43
CA ALA A 107 -20.53 5.56 -6.21
C ALA A 107 -20.46 4.02 -6.41
N ALA A 108 -20.61 3.54 -7.64
CA ALA A 108 -20.31 2.17 -8.05
C ALA A 108 -18.85 2.06 -8.54
N THR A 109 -17.89 1.94 -7.63
CA THR A 109 -16.51 1.56 -7.97
C THR A 109 -16.23 0.15 -7.43
N GLU A 110 -15.35 -0.61 -8.07
CA GLU A 110 -14.91 -1.99 -7.69
C GLU A 110 -14.63 -2.20 -6.19
N THR A 111 -14.36 -1.14 -5.42
CA THR A 111 -14.32 -1.14 -3.95
C THR A 111 -15.57 -1.78 -3.32
N THR A 112 -16.77 -1.51 -3.85
CA THR A 112 -18.04 -2.07 -3.36
C THR A 112 -18.16 -3.58 -3.68
N ARG A 113 -17.57 -4.03 -4.81
CA ARG A 113 -17.62 -5.42 -5.26
C ARG A 113 -16.59 -6.31 -4.55
N VAL A 114 -15.38 -5.80 -4.30
CA VAL A 114 -14.32 -6.54 -3.58
C VAL A 114 -14.62 -6.64 -2.08
N MET A 115 -15.26 -5.63 -1.48
CA MET A 115 -15.70 -5.70 -0.07
C MET A 115 -16.63 -6.89 0.21
N ALA A 116 -17.35 -7.41 -0.79
CA ALA A 116 -18.18 -8.60 -0.66
C ALA A 116 -17.38 -9.90 -0.42
N THR A 117 -16.09 -9.95 -0.79
CA THR A 117 -15.28 -11.19 -0.71
C THR A 117 -14.27 -11.22 0.44
N ARG A 118 -14.03 -10.10 1.13
CA ARG A 118 -13.06 -9.96 2.25
C ARG A 118 -11.65 -10.51 2.02
N ARG A 119 -11.24 -10.70 0.76
CA ARG A 119 -9.89 -11.22 0.42
C ARG A 119 -8.78 -10.21 0.73
N ASN A 120 -9.14 -8.93 0.82
CA ASN A 120 -8.28 -7.78 1.11
C ASN A 120 -7.86 -7.64 2.58
N VAL A 121 -8.46 -8.40 3.50
CA VAL A 121 -8.25 -8.27 4.95
C VAL A 121 -6.77 -8.42 5.35
N LEU A 122 -6.01 -9.21 4.58
CA LEU A 122 -4.58 -9.44 4.82
C LEU A 122 -3.64 -8.50 4.06
N ASP A 123 -4.15 -7.65 3.16
CA ASP A 123 -3.30 -6.81 2.29
C ASP A 123 -2.35 -5.94 3.11
N ARG A 124 -2.88 -5.22 4.10
CA ARG A 124 -2.10 -4.35 4.98
C ARG A 124 -1.04 -5.14 5.73
N GLN A 125 -1.39 -6.34 6.21
CA GLN A 125 -0.47 -7.19 6.94
C GLN A 125 0.67 -7.69 6.06
N ARG A 126 0.35 -8.08 4.83
CA ARG A 126 1.32 -8.55 3.83
C ARG A 126 2.27 -7.45 3.39
N ILE A 127 1.78 -6.22 3.24
CA ILE A 127 2.62 -5.06 2.95
C ILE A 127 3.59 -4.80 4.10
N LEU A 128 3.10 -4.69 5.34
CA LEU A 128 3.96 -4.43 6.50
C LEU A 128 4.98 -5.56 6.71
N THR A 129 4.57 -6.81 6.56
CA THR A 129 5.47 -7.97 6.65
C THR A 129 6.57 -7.90 5.60
N TRP A 130 6.22 -7.57 4.35
CA TRP A 130 7.19 -7.46 3.27
C TRP A 130 8.20 -6.35 3.55
N LEU A 131 7.75 -5.17 4.01
CA LEU A 131 8.64 -4.06 4.39
C LEU A 131 9.61 -4.42 5.53
N ILE A 132 9.22 -5.32 6.45
CA ILE A 132 10.09 -5.77 7.53
C ILE A 132 11.19 -6.71 7.02
N VAL A 133 10.90 -7.53 6.01
CA VAL A 133 11.83 -8.57 5.52
C VAL A 133 12.64 -8.15 4.28
N ASP A 134 12.19 -7.16 3.50
CA ASP A 134 12.93 -6.68 2.32
C ASP A 134 14.30 -6.13 2.73
N PRO A 135 15.41 -6.67 2.20
CA PRO A 135 16.75 -6.18 2.52
C PRO A 135 16.98 -4.73 2.08
N LEU A 136 16.24 -4.25 1.07
CA LEU A 136 16.32 -2.86 0.62
C LEU A 136 15.54 -1.87 1.48
N SER A 137 14.76 -2.36 2.46
CA SER A 137 14.11 -1.51 3.45
C SER A 137 15.13 -1.03 4.49
N PRO A 138 15.33 0.30 4.67
CA PRO A 138 16.16 0.81 5.75
C PRO A 138 15.61 0.42 7.13
N ASN A 139 16.48 0.34 8.13
CA ASN A 139 16.10 -0.02 9.50
C ASN A 139 14.94 0.83 10.06
N SER A 140 14.89 2.13 9.75
CA SER A 140 13.78 3.00 10.17
C SER A 140 12.43 2.56 9.59
N VAL A 141 12.39 2.13 8.33
CA VAL A 141 11.19 1.61 7.68
C VAL A 141 10.79 0.28 8.31
N ARG A 142 11.76 -0.61 8.52
CA ARG A 142 11.54 -1.94 9.14
C ARG A 142 10.97 -1.81 10.55
N SER A 143 11.56 -0.95 11.38
CA SER A 143 11.09 -0.68 12.75
C SER A 143 9.69 -0.05 12.77
N ALA A 144 9.44 0.95 11.92
CA ALA A 144 8.12 1.57 11.84
C ALA A 144 7.05 0.58 11.35
N ALA A 145 7.40 -0.28 10.38
CA ALA A 145 6.51 -1.32 9.89
C ALA A 145 6.21 -2.36 10.98
N ALA A 146 7.22 -2.80 11.72
CA ALA A 146 7.06 -3.71 12.86
C ALA A 146 6.18 -3.11 13.97
N LEU A 147 6.36 -1.82 14.28
CA LEU A 147 5.53 -1.11 15.27
C LEU A 147 4.05 -1.08 14.85
N TRP A 148 3.78 -0.88 13.56
CA TRP A 148 2.41 -0.88 13.02
C TRP A 148 1.83 -2.27 12.79
N TRP A 149 2.66 -3.30 12.73
CA TRP A 149 2.27 -4.67 12.40
C TRP A 149 1.27 -5.24 13.42
N ILE A 150 1.55 -5.08 14.72
CA ILE A 150 0.68 -5.59 15.81
C ILE A 150 -0.66 -4.83 15.84
N PRO A 151 -0.70 -3.48 15.84
CA PRO A 151 -1.96 -2.74 15.76
C PRO A 151 -2.79 -3.09 14.52
N ALA A 152 -2.15 -3.26 13.36
CA ALA A 152 -2.84 -3.65 12.12
C ALA A 152 -3.47 -5.05 12.25
N TRP A 153 -2.74 -6.00 12.83
CA TRP A 153 -3.24 -7.35 13.09
C TRP A 153 -4.42 -7.37 14.08
N LEU A 154 -4.33 -6.62 15.17
CA LEU A 154 -5.41 -6.53 16.16
C LEU A 154 -6.67 -5.90 15.55
N ALA A 155 -6.52 -4.80 14.81
CA ALA A 155 -7.64 -4.16 14.11
C ALA A 155 -8.32 -5.13 13.12
N MET A 156 -7.52 -5.91 12.40
CA MET A 156 -7.99 -6.95 11.48
C MET A 156 -8.79 -8.04 12.21
N ILE A 157 -8.30 -8.53 13.36
CA ILE A 157 -9.02 -9.50 14.20
C ILE A 157 -10.38 -8.94 14.63
N VAL A 158 -10.42 -7.69 15.08
CA VAL A 158 -11.65 -7.02 15.50
C VAL A 158 -12.62 -6.92 14.32
N GLU A 159 -12.15 -6.51 13.14
CA GLU A 159 -12.98 -6.39 11.93
C GLU A 159 -13.61 -7.74 11.54
N VAL A 160 -12.82 -8.82 11.57
CA VAL A 160 -13.31 -10.17 11.28
C VAL A 160 -14.26 -10.67 12.37
N ALA A 161 -13.98 -10.42 13.63
CA ALA A 161 -14.80 -10.86 14.76
C ALA A 161 -16.15 -10.14 14.82
N VAL A 162 -16.19 -8.84 14.55
CA VAL A 162 -17.42 -8.03 14.61
C VAL A 162 -18.26 -8.23 13.36
N LEU A 163 -17.66 -8.15 12.18
CA LEU A 163 -18.40 -8.08 10.93
C LEU A 163 -18.52 -9.43 10.20
N GLY A 164 -17.72 -10.46 10.53
CA GLY A 164 -17.63 -11.69 9.71
C GLY A 164 -18.73 -12.73 9.98
N PRO A 165 -19.31 -13.37 8.94
CA PRO A 165 -20.05 -14.61 9.12
C PRO A 165 -19.07 -15.72 9.58
N GLN A 166 -19.53 -16.64 10.44
CA GLN A 166 -18.72 -17.76 10.96
C GLN A 166 -17.42 -17.33 11.70
N ARG A 167 -17.56 -16.39 12.64
CA ARG A 167 -16.52 -15.76 13.47
C ARG A 167 -15.42 -16.71 13.97
N ARG A 168 -15.79 -17.89 14.51
CA ARG A 168 -14.85 -18.83 15.13
C ARG A 168 -13.92 -19.54 14.12
N THR A 169 -14.40 -19.83 12.91
CA THR A 169 -13.63 -20.56 11.89
C THR A 169 -12.58 -19.64 11.25
N HIS A 170 -12.97 -18.40 10.94
CA HIS A 170 -12.06 -17.38 10.41
C HIS A 170 -11.00 -16.95 11.44
N LEU A 171 -11.36 -16.79 12.71
CA LEU A 171 -10.40 -16.48 13.77
C LEU A 171 -9.33 -17.57 13.94
N LYS A 172 -9.72 -18.86 13.90
CA LYS A 172 -8.77 -19.98 13.97
C LYS A 172 -7.84 -20.05 12.76
N ALA A 173 -8.33 -19.71 11.56
CA ALA A 173 -7.51 -19.65 10.35
C ALA A 173 -6.51 -18.47 10.36
N LEU A 174 -6.85 -17.37 11.03
CA LEU A 174 -6.03 -16.15 11.14
C LEU A 174 -5.02 -16.20 12.29
N ALA A 175 -5.22 -17.06 13.30
CA ALA A 175 -4.30 -17.21 14.42
C ALA A 175 -2.86 -17.62 14.03
N PRO A 176 -2.63 -18.55 13.07
CA PRO A 176 -1.28 -18.86 12.59
C PRO A 176 -0.81 -17.92 11.46
N ALA A 177 -1.65 -16.99 10.99
CA ALA A 177 -1.30 -16.07 9.91
C ALA A 177 0.00 -15.28 10.20
N PRO A 178 0.28 -14.76 11.42
CA PRO A 178 1.53 -14.06 11.72
C PRO A 178 2.78 -14.78 11.21
N PHE A 179 3.00 -16.01 11.67
CA PHE A 179 4.19 -16.79 11.32
C PHE A 179 4.20 -17.23 9.85
N ARG A 180 3.02 -17.55 9.30
CA ARG A 180 2.87 -17.93 7.89
C ARG A 180 3.18 -16.78 6.95
N GLU A 181 2.73 -15.56 7.27
CA GLU A 181 2.97 -14.38 6.43
C GLU A 181 4.46 -14.01 6.39
N PHE A 182 5.20 -14.13 7.50
CA PHE A 182 6.66 -13.91 7.48
C PHE A 182 7.40 -14.95 6.63
N ALA A 183 7.04 -16.23 6.76
CA ALA A 183 7.62 -17.30 5.93
C ALA A 183 7.25 -17.13 4.45
N HIS A 184 6.01 -16.72 4.17
CA HIS A 184 5.50 -16.44 2.84
C HIS A 184 6.21 -15.25 2.18
N ALA A 185 6.35 -14.15 2.91
CA ALA A 185 7.06 -12.96 2.41
C ALA A 185 8.53 -13.27 2.06
N ARG A 186 9.22 -14.08 2.88
CA ARG A 186 10.60 -14.48 2.59
C ARG A 186 10.74 -15.31 1.31
N ARG A 187 9.75 -16.17 0.99
CA ARG A 187 9.74 -16.94 -0.27
C ARG A 187 9.50 -16.08 -1.51
N GLN A 188 8.90 -14.90 -1.34
CA GLN A 188 8.59 -13.97 -2.42
C GLN A 188 9.66 -12.89 -2.62
N LEU A 189 10.71 -12.87 -1.80
CA LEU A 189 11.81 -11.93 -2.02
C LEU A 189 12.51 -12.28 -3.33
N PRO A 190 12.84 -11.27 -4.17
CA PRO A 190 13.72 -11.51 -5.31
C PRO A 190 15.02 -12.12 -4.79
N MET A 191 15.49 -13.20 -5.43
CA MET A 191 16.81 -13.73 -5.14
C MET A 191 17.82 -12.61 -5.39
N ALA A 192 18.64 -12.30 -4.40
CA ALA A 192 19.77 -11.39 -4.60
C ALA A 192 20.82 -12.19 -5.38
N ASP A 193 21.00 -11.84 -6.66
CA ASP A 193 22.15 -12.28 -7.46
C ASP A 193 23.43 -11.58 -6.99
#